data_AF-A0A7Y3M6S8-F1
#
_entry.id   AF-A0A7Y3M6S8-F1
#
_cell.length_a   1.000
_cell.length_b   1.000
_cell.length_c   1.000
_cell.angle_alpha   90.00
_cell.angle_beta   90.00
_cell.angle_gamma   90.00
#
_symmetry.space_group_name_H-M   'P 1'
#
loop_
_entity.id
_entity.type
_entity.pdbx_description
1 polymer ?
#
loop_
_entity_poly.entity_id
_entity_poly.type
_entity_poly.pdbx_seq_one_letter_code
_entity_poly.pdbx_strand_id
1 'polypeptide(L)'
;MPSARCSITSRRRLAAGICLSYAVWGSIGCGEAEPNLHQPGPREATAQLEPTEGHKALGVVRFASEQKGVSVTAEVSALPGEAHAFHVHEFGICDAPDASSAGPHFPFEPPRSPPQKITGNLGELVPDEAGRATYTTAIPTVELRELIGRSVIVHERSNNANHPPDGNAGARIACGVIRATPALSEEAAERGDSP
;
A
#
# COMPACT_ATOMS: atom_id res chain seq x y z
N MET A 1 -4.07 11.10 41.75
CA MET A 1 -4.89 9.90 41.47
C MET A 1 -3.96 8.69 41.56
N PRO A 2 -4.01 7.89 42.64
CA PRO A 2 -3.09 6.78 42.84
C PRO A 2 -3.59 5.49 42.17
N SER A 3 -2.61 4.69 41.75
CA SER A 3 -2.67 3.34 41.20
C SER A 3 -3.40 2.35 42.10
N ALA A 4 -4.36 1.60 41.53
CA ALA A 4 -4.99 0.45 42.18
C ALA A 4 -4.24 -0.84 41.83
N ARG A 5 -3.53 -1.41 42.81
CA ARG A 5 -3.03 -2.79 42.78
C ARG A 5 -4.15 -3.72 43.26
N CYS A 6 -4.56 -4.67 42.43
CA CYS A 6 -5.47 -5.74 42.85
C CYS A 6 -4.64 -6.93 43.34
N SER A 7 -4.68 -7.18 44.64
CA SER A 7 -4.08 -8.33 45.31
C SER A 7 -5.21 -9.26 45.73
N ILE A 8 -5.35 -10.43 45.11
CA ILE A 8 -6.34 -11.43 45.52
C ILE A 8 -5.60 -12.56 46.22
N THR A 9 -5.96 -12.71 47.48
CA THR A 9 -5.43 -13.63 48.47
C THR A 9 -6.01 -15.04 48.26
N SER A 10 -5.10 -16.00 48.41
CA SER A 10 -5.33 -17.43 48.60
C SER A 10 -6.41 -17.74 49.65
N ARG A 11 -7.35 -18.62 49.31
CA ARG A 11 -8.01 -19.51 50.27
C ARG A 11 -8.13 -20.91 49.70
N ARG A 12 -7.30 -21.81 50.21
CA ARG A 12 -7.43 -23.27 50.11
C ARG A 12 -8.67 -23.72 50.88
N ARG A 13 -9.50 -24.57 50.28
CA ARG A 13 -10.36 -25.51 51.00
C ARG A 13 -10.21 -26.89 50.37
N LEU A 14 -9.71 -27.82 51.17
CA LEU A 14 -9.68 -29.26 50.92
C LEU A 14 -11.11 -29.81 51.04
N ALA A 15 -11.54 -30.61 50.08
CA ALA A 15 -12.54 -31.64 50.29
C ALA A 15 -12.24 -32.80 49.33
N ALA A 16 -11.89 -33.94 49.93
CA ALA A 16 -11.70 -35.21 49.26
C ALA A 16 -13.06 -35.80 48.87
N GLY A 17 -13.16 -36.33 47.65
CA GLY A 17 -14.29 -37.10 47.17
C GLY A 17 -13.83 -38.03 46.06
N ILE A 18 -13.70 -39.31 46.39
CA ILE A 18 -13.37 -40.40 45.47
C ILE A 18 -14.59 -40.66 44.59
N CYS A 19 -14.47 -40.51 43.28
CA CYS A 19 -15.39 -41.11 42.31
C CYS A 19 -14.58 -42.02 41.38
N LEU A 20 -14.88 -43.32 41.46
CA LEU A 20 -14.43 -44.35 40.54
C LEU A 20 -14.96 -44.11 39.13
N SER A 21 -14.08 -44.37 38.15
CA SER A 21 -14.33 -44.86 36.78
C SER A 21 -15.43 -44.19 35.94
N TYR A 22 -15.04 -43.53 34.85
CA TYR A 22 -15.27 -44.02 33.47
C TYR A 22 -14.39 -43.18 32.52
N ALA A 23 -13.66 -43.88 31.66
CA ALA A 23 -12.86 -43.27 30.61
C ALA A 23 -13.77 -42.67 29.54
N VAL A 24 -13.66 -41.37 29.31
CA VAL A 24 -13.80 -40.76 27.98
C VAL A 24 -12.81 -39.60 27.93
N TRP A 25 -11.59 -39.88 27.46
CA TRP A 25 -10.69 -38.83 26.98
C TRP A 25 -11.25 -38.33 25.65
N GLY A 26 -12.24 -37.44 25.74
CA GLY A 26 -12.60 -36.58 24.61
C GLY A 26 -11.52 -35.51 24.52
N SER A 27 -10.53 -35.74 23.67
CA SER A 27 -9.58 -34.70 23.28
C SER A 27 -10.36 -33.61 22.56
N ILE A 28 -10.80 -32.58 23.29
CA ILE A 28 -11.08 -31.28 22.70
C ILE A 28 -9.72 -30.79 22.23
N GLY A 29 -9.38 -31.17 20.99
CA GLY A 29 -8.27 -30.57 20.29
C GLY A 29 -8.61 -29.10 20.12
N CYS A 30 -8.01 -28.25 20.93
CA CYS A 30 -7.75 -26.88 20.53
C CYS A 30 -6.84 -26.99 19.31
N GLY A 31 -7.43 -27.06 18.12
CA GLY A 31 -6.71 -26.83 16.88
C GLY A 31 -6.29 -25.37 16.90
N GLU A 32 -5.07 -25.11 17.35
CA GLU A 32 -4.39 -23.86 17.04
C GLU A 32 -4.21 -23.88 15.52
N ALA A 33 -5.04 -23.11 14.82
CA ALA A 33 -4.82 -22.84 13.41
C ALA A 33 -3.50 -22.08 13.30
N GLU A 34 -2.42 -22.79 13.00
CA GLU A 34 -1.15 -22.18 12.65
C GLU A 34 -1.41 -21.24 11.47
N PRO A 35 -1.01 -19.96 11.54
CA PRO A 35 -1.18 -19.05 10.42
C PRO A 35 -0.39 -19.63 9.25
N ASN A 36 -1.08 -19.92 8.16
CA ASN A 36 -0.47 -20.38 6.93
C ASN A 36 0.42 -19.25 6.38
N LEU A 37 1.71 -19.26 6.74
CA LEU A 37 2.72 -18.27 6.36
C LEU A 37 3.08 -18.30 4.85
N HIS A 38 2.35 -19.06 4.03
CA HIS A 38 2.65 -19.28 2.61
C HIS A 38 1.61 -18.72 1.64
N GLN A 39 0.76 -17.78 2.04
CA GLN A 39 -0.08 -17.10 1.05
C GLN A 39 0.81 -16.17 0.21
N PRO A 40 0.91 -16.34 -1.13
CA PRO A 40 1.63 -15.40 -1.97
C PRO A 40 0.97 -14.02 -1.82
N GLY A 41 1.79 -12.99 -1.60
CA GLY A 41 1.31 -11.62 -1.50
C GLY A 41 0.55 -11.17 -2.76
N PRO A 42 -0.18 -10.04 -2.67
CA PRO A 42 -0.88 -9.49 -3.82
C PRO A 42 0.10 -9.28 -5.00
N ARG A 43 -0.33 -9.70 -6.19
CA ARG A 43 0.47 -9.56 -7.43
C ARG A 43 0.15 -8.29 -8.21
N GLU A 44 -0.99 -7.68 -7.93
CA GLU A 44 -1.46 -6.47 -8.60
C GLU A 44 -2.00 -5.47 -7.58
N ALA A 45 -1.84 -4.19 -7.88
CA ALA A 45 -2.45 -3.09 -7.15
C ALA A 45 -2.84 -1.96 -8.12
N THR A 46 -3.77 -1.13 -7.70
CA THR A 46 -4.22 0.03 -8.47
C THR A 46 -4.35 1.26 -7.57
N ALA A 47 -4.11 2.43 -8.15
CA ALA A 47 -4.45 3.72 -7.56
C ALA A 47 -5.30 4.52 -8.56
N GLN A 48 -6.52 4.86 -8.16
CA GLN A 48 -7.33 5.83 -8.89
C GLN A 48 -6.89 7.22 -8.46
N LEU A 49 -6.40 8.01 -9.42
CA LEU A 49 -5.99 9.39 -9.21
C LEU A 49 -7.21 10.29 -9.34
N GLU A 50 -7.54 10.98 -8.26
CA GLU A 50 -8.58 11.99 -8.23
C GLU A 50 -7.96 13.39 -8.22
N PRO A 51 -8.62 14.39 -8.84
CA PRO A 51 -8.15 15.76 -8.80
C PRO A 51 -8.17 16.32 -7.37
N THR A 52 -7.12 17.07 -7.05
CA THR A 52 -7.11 17.94 -5.85
C THR A 52 -7.91 19.21 -6.11
N GLU A 53 -8.21 19.99 -5.05
CA GLU A 53 -9.03 21.20 -5.16
C GLU A 53 -8.43 22.21 -6.15
N GLY A 54 -9.23 22.65 -7.12
CA GLY A 54 -8.81 23.59 -8.16
C GLY A 54 -8.10 22.96 -9.36
N HIS A 55 -7.85 21.64 -9.33
CA HIS A 55 -7.21 20.90 -10.40
C HIS A 55 -8.18 19.96 -11.12
N LYS A 56 -7.74 19.41 -12.26
CA LYS A 56 -8.58 18.54 -13.10
C LYS A 56 -7.92 17.20 -13.43
N ALA A 57 -6.65 17.02 -13.10
CA ALA A 57 -5.90 15.83 -13.46
C ALA A 57 -6.51 14.60 -12.76
N LEU A 58 -6.76 13.55 -13.54
CA LEU A 58 -7.31 12.28 -13.05
C LEU A 58 -6.76 11.12 -13.88
N GLY A 59 -6.84 9.90 -13.36
CA GLY A 59 -6.33 8.75 -14.07
C GLY A 59 -6.27 7.48 -13.25
N VAL A 60 -5.59 6.48 -13.79
CA VAL A 60 -5.34 5.20 -13.12
C VAL A 60 -3.85 4.87 -13.17
N VAL A 61 -3.34 4.35 -12.06
CA VAL A 61 -1.99 3.80 -11.96
C VAL A 61 -2.11 2.33 -11.59
N ARG A 62 -1.49 1.47 -12.38
CA ARG A 62 -1.46 0.02 -12.19
C ARG A 62 -0.06 -0.38 -11.76
N PHE A 63 0.00 -1.26 -10.79
CA PHE A 63 1.23 -1.83 -10.25
C PHE A 63 1.15 -3.35 -10.39
N ALA A 64 2.21 -3.97 -10.90
CA ALA A 64 2.33 -5.42 -10.93
C ALA A 64 3.65 -5.87 -10.33
N SER A 65 3.60 -6.93 -9.53
CA SER A 65 4.78 -7.54 -8.93
C SER A 65 5.58 -8.26 -10.00
N GLU A 66 6.87 -7.93 -10.10
CA GLU A 66 7.83 -8.56 -11.01
C GLU A 66 8.87 -9.36 -10.22
N GLN A 67 9.67 -10.19 -10.89
CA GLN A 67 10.75 -10.93 -10.23
C GLN A 67 11.80 -10.04 -9.53
N LYS A 68 11.93 -8.78 -9.98
CA LYS A 68 12.95 -7.83 -9.50
C LYS A 68 12.38 -6.45 -9.21
N GLY A 69 11.18 -6.39 -8.61
CA GLY A 69 10.56 -5.15 -8.15
C GLY A 69 9.10 -5.04 -8.56
N VAL A 70 8.68 -3.83 -8.92
CA VAL A 70 7.31 -3.53 -9.34
C VAL A 70 7.30 -2.82 -10.68
N SER A 71 6.54 -3.32 -11.65
CA SER A 71 6.21 -2.58 -12.87
C SER A 71 5.04 -1.62 -12.61
N VAL A 72 5.12 -0.42 -13.16
CA VAL A 72 4.14 0.64 -12.97
C VAL A 72 3.69 1.16 -14.32
N THR A 73 2.37 1.20 -14.55
CA THR A 73 1.77 1.80 -15.75
C THR A 73 0.73 2.83 -15.34
N ALA A 74 0.89 4.06 -15.82
CA ALA A 74 0.01 5.18 -15.54
C ALA A 74 -0.67 5.66 -16.82
N GLU A 75 -1.97 5.90 -16.73
CA GLU A 75 -2.79 6.56 -17.74
C GLU A 75 -3.49 7.74 -17.07
N VAL A 76 -3.08 8.96 -17.42
CA VAL A 76 -3.54 10.19 -16.76
C VAL A 76 -4.04 11.17 -17.81
N SER A 77 -5.13 11.86 -17.51
CA SER A 77 -5.80 12.81 -18.39
C SER A 77 -5.99 14.15 -17.70
N ALA A 78 -6.34 15.17 -18.49
CA ALA A 78 -6.52 16.55 -18.04
C ALA A 78 -5.27 17.13 -17.34
N LEU A 79 -4.09 16.69 -17.79
CA LEU A 79 -2.81 17.26 -17.38
C LEU A 79 -2.55 18.57 -18.13
N PRO A 80 -2.12 19.62 -17.44
CA PRO A 80 -1.80 20.89 -18.07
C PRO A 80 -0.39 20.91 -18.68
N GLY A 81 -0.30 20.79 -20.00
CA GLY A 81 0.87 21.25 -20.78
C GLY A 81 2.19 20.53 -20.48
N GLU A 82 3.05 21.12 -19.68
CA GLU A 82 4.45 20.68 -19.48
C GLU A 82 4.57 19.31 -18.79
N ALA A 83 5.80 18.84 -18.56
CA ALA A 83 6.05 17.61 -17.81
C ALA A 83 5.70 17.76 -16.31
N HIS A 84 5.17 16.68 -15.72
CA HIS A 84 4.72 16.63 -14.33
C HIS A 84 5.46 15.56 -13.52
N ALA A 85 6.06 15.93 -12.40
CA ALA A 85 6.70 14.95 -11.52
C ALA A 85 5.68 13.99 -10.91
N PHE A 86 6.08 12.73 -10.75
CA PHE A 86 5.18 11.65 -10.38
C PHE A 86 5.81 10.79 -9.29
N HIS A 87 5.22 10.79 -8.10
CA HIS A 87 5.87 10.26 -6.89
C HIS A 87 4.96 9.35 -6.06
N VAL A 88 5.56 8.37 -5.38
CA VAL A 88 4.93 7.64 -4.27
C VAL A 88 5.17 8.41 -2.97
N HIS A 89 4.11 8.59 -2.19
CA HIS A 89 4.13 9.25 -0.88
C HIS A 89 3.87 8.27 0.26
N GLU A 90 4.40 8.58 1.44
CA GLU A 90 4.46 7.69 2.59
C GLU A 90 3.08 7.25 3.08
N PHE A 91 2.10 8.15 3.10
CA PHE A 91 0.78 7.87 3.66
C PHE A 91 -0.26 7.70 2.55
N GLY A 92 -1.06 6.63 2.63
CA GLY A 92 -2.22 6.41 1.77
C GLY A 92 -3.43 7.26 2.17
N ILE A 93 -3.26 8.57 2.30
CA ILE A 93 -4.32 9.50 2.72
C ILE A 93 -4.35 10.69 1.74
N CYS A 94 -5.44 10.82 1.00
CA CYS A 94 -5.64 11.90 0.01
C CYS A 94 -6.75 12.90 0.43
N ASP A 95 -7.11 12.94 1.72
CA ASP A 95 -8.30 13.66 2.19
C ASP A 95 -8.09 15.18 2.31
N ALA A 96 -6.85 15.65 2.45
CA ALA A 96 -6.56 17.08 2.42
C ALA A 96 -6.86 17.64 1.02
N PRO A 97 -7.47 18.84 0.89
CA PRO A 97 -7.82 19.39 -0.42
C PRO A 97 -6.63 19.56 -1.39
N ASP A 98 -5.44 19.78 -0.84
CA ASP A 98 -4.16 19.90 -1.56
C ASP A 98 -3.32 18.61 -1.53
N ALA A 99 -3.93 17.49 -1.10
CA ALA A 99 -3.30 16.20 -0.84
C ALA A 99 -2.10 16.23 0.14
N SER A 100 -1.92 17.27 0.96
CA SER A 100 -0.83 17.36 1.95
C SER A 100 -0.83 16.21 2.98
N SER A 101 -2.00 15.62 3.25
CA SER A 101 -2.20 14.45 4.11
C SER A 101 -1.40 13.21 3.68
N ALA A 102 -1.00 13.12 2.41
CA ALA A 102 -0.17 12.02 1.91
C ALA A 102 1.25 12.02 2.49
N GLY A 103 1.68 13.14 3.10
CA GLY A 103 2.99 13.23 3.76
C GLY A 103 4.18 13.36 2.80
N PRO A 104 5.39 12.98 3.23
CA PRO A 104 6.61 13.06 2.43
C PRO A 104 6.67 11.97 1.35
N HIS A 105 7.67 12.03 0.48
CA HIS A 105 7.94 10.97 -0.49
C HIS A 105 8.36 9.66 0.21
N PHE A 106 7.92 8.53 -0.33
CA PHE A 106 8.30 7.20 0.15
C PHE A 106 9.69 6.79 -0.38
N PRO A 107 10.66 6.41 0.47
CA PRO A 107 11.97 5.95 0.02
C PRO A 107 11.93 4.52 -0.54
N PHE A 108 12.28 4.36 -1.82
CA PHE A 108 12.42 3.03 -2.44
C PHE A 108 13.68 2.27 -2.00
N GLU A 109 14.66 2.95 -1.39
CA GLU A 109 15.90 2.34 -0.89
C GLU A 109 16.04 2.64 0.62
N PRO A 110 16.02 1.62 1.50
CA PRO A 110 16.27 1.81 2.93
C PRO A 110 17.78 1.95 3.24
N PRO A 111 18.16 2.66 4.32
CA PRO A 111 17.29 3.33 5.30
C PRO A 111 16.77 4.70 4.85
N ARG A 112 17.33 5.26 3.76
CA ARG A 112 16.92 6.49 3.06
C ARG A 112 17.45 6.46 1.63
N SER A 113 16.73 7.06 0.68
CA SER A 113 17.29 7.37 -0.63
C SER A 113 18.51 8.30 -0.47
N PRO A 114 19.59 8.11 -1.27
CA PRO A 114 20.76 8.98 -1.19
C PRO A 114 20.34 10.44 -1.41
N PRO A 115 20.97 11.41 -0.72
CA PRO A 115 20.52 12.81 -0.73
C PRO A 115 20.60 13.48 -2.11
N GLN A 116 21.24 12.83 -3.10
CA GLN A 116 21.30 13.27 -4.48
C GLN A 116 20.14 12.76 -5.35
N LYS A 117 19.29 11.84 -4.85
CA LYS A 117 18.16 11.29 -5.59
C LYS A 117 16.84 11.87 -5.08
N ILE A 118 15.93 12.12 -6.01
CA ILE A 118 14.53 12.41 -5.69
C ILE A 118 13.90 11.13 -5.15
N THR A 119 13.30 11.23 -3.98
CA THR A 119 12.74 10.10 -3.23
C THR A 119 11.36 9.75 -3.78
N GLY A 120 10.99 8.46 -3.79
CA GLY A 120 9.68 8.01 -4.29
C GLY A 120 9.47 8.25 -5.78
N ASN A 121 10.54 8.50 -6.53
CA ASN A 121 10.46 9.00 -7.89
C ASN A 121 10.06 7.93 -8.89
N LEU A 122 8.87 8.08 -9.49
CA LEU A 122 8.42 7.24 -10.60
C LEU A 122 8.87 7.80 -11.95
N GLY A 123 9.23 9.08 -12.03
CA GLY A 123 9.62 9.78 -13.25
C GLY A 123 8.76 11.01 -13.50
N GLU A 124 8.47 11.28 -14.77
CA GLU A 124 7.66 12.42 -15.19
C GLU A 124 6.60 12.00 -16.21
N LEU A 125 5.40 12.53 -16.05
CA LEU A 125 4.31 12.39 -17.01
C LEU A 125 4.38 13.55 -18.00
N VAL A 126 4.58 13.25 -19.27
CA VAL A 126 4.56 14.24 -20.35
C VAL A 126 3.25 14.08 -21.11
N PRO A 127 2.31 15.04 -21.00
CA PRO A 127 1.03 14.91 -21.69
C PRO A 127 1.14 15.26 -23.18
N ASP A 128 0.26 14.66 -23.97
CA ASP A 128 0.04 15.00 -25.37
C ASP A 128 -0.74 16.34 -25.51
N GLU A 129 -1.00 16.77 -26.75
CA GLU A 129 -1.76 18.00 -27.03
C GLU A 129 -3.20 17.97 -26.46
N ALA A 130 -3.72 16.78 -26.12
CA ALA A 130 -5.03 16.60 -25.49
C ALA A 130 -4.94 16.51 -23.95
N GLY A 131 -3.77 16.73 -23.36
CA GLY A 131 -3.56 16.66 -21.91
C GLY A 131 -3.53 15.24 -21.36
N ARG A 132 -3.16 14.24 -22.17
CA ARG A 132 -3.13 12.82 -21.78
C ARG A 132 -1.70 12.30 -21.76
N ALA A 133 -1.33 11.59 -20.71
CA ALA A 133 -0.04 10.91 -20.60
C ALA A 133 -0.26 9.40 -20.39
N THR A 134 0.48 8.59 -21.13
CA THR A 134 0.67 7.16 -20.84
C THR A 134 2.13 6.93 -20.51
N TYR A 135 2.42 6.31 -19.38
CA TYR A 135 3.78 6.18 -18.87
C TYR A 135 3.99 4.82 -18.22
N THR A 136 5.11 4.19 -18.51
CA THR A 136 5.50 2.91 -17.91
C THR A 136 6.90 3.02 -17.34
N THR A 137 7.08 2.54 -16.11
CA THR A 137 8.35 2.50 -15.41
C THR A 137 8.44 1.24 -14.54
N ALA A 138 9.59 1.04 -13.89
CA ALA A 138 9.77 -0.01 -12.92
C ALA A 138 10.47 0.54 -11.67
N ILE A 139 10.02 0.09 -10.50
CA ILE A 139 10.67 0.35 -9.22
C ILE A 139 11.50 -0.88 -8.87
N PRO A 140 12.83 -0.85 -9.04
CA PRO A 140 13.67 -1.97 -8.63
C PRO A 140 13.68 -2.09 -7.11
N THR A 141 13.96 -3.29 -6.60
CA THR A 141 14.22 -3.58 -5.17
C THR A 141 13.08 -3.37 -4.17
N VAL A 142 11.95 -2.78 -4.58
CA VAL A 142 10.74 -2.63 -3.76
C VAL A 142 9.76 -3.76 -4.06
N GLU A 143 9.17 -4.33 -3.02
CA GLU A 143 8.12 -5.33 -3.13
C GLU A 143 6.75 -4.66 -3.22
N LEU A 144 5.80 -5.21 -4.00
CA LEU A 144 4.47 -4.61 -4.15
C LEU A 144 3.73 -4.42 -2.81
N ARG A 145 3.93 -5.32 -1.86
CA ARG A 145 3.37 -5.22 -0.50
C ARG A 145 3.82 -3.95 0.24
N GLU A 146 4.98 -3.41 -0.11
CA GLU A 146 5.49 -2.17 0.46
C GLU A 146 4.84 -0.95 -0.18
N LEU A 147 4.21 -1.05 -1.34
CA LEU A 147 3.49 0.07 -1.95
C LEU A 147 2.03 0.12 -1.53
N ILE A 148 1.44 -1.01 -1.15
CA ILE A 148 0.03 -1.06 -0.76
C ILE A 148 -0.20 -0.25 0.52
N GLY A 149 -1.26 0.57 0.49
CA GLY A 149 -1.59 1.50 1.58
C GLY A 149 -0.81 2.82 1.56
N ARG A 150 0.06 3.03 0.56
CA ARG A 150 0.69 4.32 0.24
C ARG A 150 -0.14 5.08 -0.78
N SER A 151 0.26 6.30 -1.11
CA SER A 151 -0.39 7.08 -2.16
C SER A 151 0.57 7.41 -3.31
N VAL A 152 -0.01 7.73 -4.45
CA VAL A 152 0.67 8.25 -5.62
C VAL A 152 0.16 9.66 -5.86
N ILE A 153 1.08 10.57 -6.16
CA ILE A 153 0.76 11.97 -6.46
C ILE A 153 1.37 12.36 -7.80
N VAL A 154 0.57 13.10 -8.57
CA VAL A 154 1.04 13.89 -9.71
C VAL A 154 1.24 15.33 -9.24
N HIS A 155 2.39 15.92 -9.54
CA HIS A 155 2.70 17.29 -9.20
C HIS A 155 2.47 18.27 -10.36
N GLU A 156 2.37 19.55 -10.04
CA GLU A 156 2.14 20.63 -10.99
C GLU A 156 3.29 20.80 -11.99
N ARG A 157 4.54 20.58 -11.55
CA ARG A 157 5.74 20.81 -12.37
C ARG A 157 6.63 19.57 -12.45
N SER A 158 7.55 19.61 -13.40
CA SER A 158 8.65 18.65 -13.59
C SER A 158 9.61 18.65 -12.39
N ASN A 159 10.42 17.60 -12.27
CA ASN A 159 11.40 17.45 -11.22
C ASN A 159 12.62 18.36 -11.45
N ASN A 160 12.98 19.15 -10.44
CA ASN A 160 14.25 19.85 -10.40
C ASN A 160 15.34 18.91 -9.86
N ALA A 161 16.16 18.38 -10.76
CA ALA A 161 17.29 17.49 -10.42
C ALA A 161 18.32 18.13 -9.47
N ASN A 162 18.36 19.46 -9.32
CA ASN A 162 19.25 20.16 -8.40
C ASN A 162 18.64 20.34 -7.00
N HIS A 163 17.40 19.91 -6.77
CA HIS A 163 16.70 20.05 -5.49
C HIS A 163 16.23 18.71 -4.89
N PRO A 164 17.08 17.68 -4.78
CA PRO A 164 16.73 16.49 -4.01
C PRO A 164 16.63 16.82 -2.50
N PRO A 165 15.83 16.07 -1.72
CA PRO A 165 15.10 14.86 -2.11
C PRO A 165 13.69 15.11 -2.69
N ASP A 166 13.19 16.34 -2.67
CA ASP A 166 11.80 16.69 -2.99
C ASP A 166 11.55 17.04 -4.47
N GLY A 167 12.58 17.37 -5.24
CA GLY A 167 12.49 17.77 -6.64
C GLY A 167 11.83 19.13 -6.88
N ASN A 168 11.38 19.84 -5.85
CA ASN A 168 10.69 21.14 -5.94
C ASN A 168 9.55 21.21 -7.00
N ALA A 169 8.78 20.12 -7.12
CA ALA A 169 7.78 19.94 -8.17
C ALA A 169 6.48 20.75 -8.01
N GLY A 170 6.36 21.57 -6.94
CA GLY A 170 5.22 22.45 -6.73
C GLY A 170 3.99 21.74 -6.15
N ALA A 171 2.80 22.26 -6.47
CA ALA A 171 1.54 21.76 -5.94
C ALA A 171 1.28 20.29 -6.31
N ARG A 172 0.47 19.60 -5.49
CA ARG A 172 0.01 18.23 -5.75
C ARG A 172 -1.32 18.37 -6.50
N ILE A 173 -1.39 17.90 -7.74
CA ILE A 173 -2.54 18.18 -8.62
C ILE A 173 -3.51 16.98 -8.73
N ALA A 174 -3.03 15.77 -8.45
CA ALA A 174 -3.87 14.57 -8.34
C ALA A 174 -3.30 13.62 -7.29
N CYS A 175 -4.16 12.85 -6.61
CA CYS A 175 -3.77 11.89 -5.57
C CYS A 175 -4.57 10.60 -5.68
N GLY A 176 -3.93 9.46 -5.42
CA GLY A 176 -4.59 8.16 -5.40
C GLY A 176 -3.94 7.19 -4.42
N VAL A 177 -4.75 6.52 -3.61
CA VAL A 177 -4.27 5.49 -2.67
C VAL A 177 -4.07 4.16 -3.39
N ILE A 178 -2.90 3.55 -3.22
CA ILE A 178 -2.51 2.27 -3.80
C ILE A 178 -3.22 1.15 -3.02
N ARG A 179 -4.12 0.45 -3.69
CA ARG A 179 -4.90 -0.66 -3.12
C ARG A 179 -4.58 -1.94 -3.86
N ALA A 180 -4.41 -3.03 -3.11
CA ALA A 180 -4.28 -4.35 -3.70
C ALA A 180 -5.52 -4.64 -4.56
N THR A 181 -5.29 -5.10 -5.79
CA THR A 181 -6.36 -5.66 -6.60
C THR A 181 -6.62 -7.06 -6.05
N PRO A 182 -7.86 -7.41 -5.66
CA PRO A 182 -8.16 -8.78 -5.31
C PRO A 182 -7.74 -9.68 -6.48
N ALA A 183 -6.94 -10.71 -6.19
CA ALA A 183 -6.70 -11.74 -7.20
C ALA A 183 -8.07 -12.26 -7.62
N LEU A 184 -8.44 -12.10 -8.90
CA LEU A 184 -9.60 -12.79 -9.43
C LEU A 184 -9.28 -14.28 -9.25
N SER A 185 -9.95 -14.83 -8.26
CA SER A 185 -9.71 -16.11 -7.66
C SER A 185 -9.53 -17.22 -8.70
N GLU A 186 -8.48 -18.03 -8.55
CA GLU A 186 -8.39 -19.41 -9.08
C GLU A 186 -9.58 -20.30 -8.64
N GLU A 187 -10.51 -19.76 -7.84
CA GLU A 187 -11.78 -20.31 -7.39
C GLU A 187 -12.85 -20.41 -8.50
N ALA A 188 -12.52 -20.05 -9.75
CA ALA A 188 -13.28 -20.44 -10.94
C ALA A 188 -12.80 -21.76 -11.58
N ALA A 189 -11.60 -22.26 -11.24
CA ALA A 189 -11.05 -23.49 -11.83
C ALA A 189 -11.42 -24.77 -11.06
N GLU A 190 -11.83 -24.68 -9.80
CA GLU A 190 -12.26 -25.84 -8.99
C GLU A 190 -13.78 -26.04 -8.91
N ARG A 191 -14.61 -25.08 -9.37
CA ARG A 191 -16.02 -25.35 -9.64
C ARG A 191 -16.13 -26.03 -11.00
N GLY A 192 -15.89 -27.34 -10.94
CA GLY A 192 -15.96 -28.25 -12.07
C GLY A 192 -17.22 -28.07 -12.90
N ASP A 193 -17.00 -27.96 -14.19
CA ASP A 193 -17.96 -28.36 -15.21
C ASP A 193 -17.24 -29.28 -16.19
N SER A 194 -17.55 -30.58 -16.12
CA SER A 194 -17.40 -31.60 -17.17
C SER A 194 -17.78 -32.98 -16.60
N PRO A 195 -18.51 -33.83 -17.34
CA PRO A 195 -19.69 -33.60 -18.19
C PRO A 195 -20.97 -34.25 -17.63
#